data_AF-A0A950DJS2-F1
#
_entry.id   AF-A0A950DJS2-F1
#
_cell.length_a   1.000
_cell.length_b   1.000
_cell.length_c   1.000
_cell.angle_alpha   90.00
_cell.angle_beta   90.00
_cell.angle_gamma   90.00
#
_symmetry.space_group_name_H-M   'P 1'
#
loop_
_entity.id
_entity.type
_entity.pdbx_description
1 polymer ?
#
loop_
_entity_poly.entity_id
_entity_poly.type
_entity_poly.pdbx_seq_one_letter_code
_entity_poly.pdbx_strand_id
1 'polypeptide(L)'
;KAVKHTRSRDKQRSLLAKALELSEDLPEALVELADLDLQEGNLDEAAQGFTKAVEAAAPFHVQGQPSYFLRAQHGRLLVSWQKGELNEAVSLGEELLFADPPDHSGVRFLVPLLQLLLSQFEAANEFFTWYRQSYPGDLDDPGFLFGWALTSFEFDEESSAIERYKRGMLHNLYLAPLLLDLPEPSPELWQHNQRGDYAYAIEFVDSFGAIWERDAGATRFLRELYVSLLPQLDALIDVRRQMAELQDNRYEPEHRKIWDKLIEEEQRQIARWMT
;
A
#
# COMPACT_ATOMS: atom_id res chain seq x y z
N LYS A 1 17.55 -4.77 23.70
CA LYS A 1 17.63 -3.33 24.03
C LYS A 1 16.31 -2.63 23.64
N ALA A 2 15.20 -2.86 24.35
CA ALA A 2 13.86 -2.35 23.97
C ALA A 2 13.41 -1.08 24.76
N VAL A 3 14.20 -0.62 25.72
CA VAL A 3 13.75 0.36 26.75
C VAL A 3 13.83 1.83 26.32
N LYS A 4 14.35 2.14 25.12
CA LYS A 4 14.51 3.54 24.67
C LYS A 4 13.26 4.13 23.99
N HIS A 5 12.46 3.33 23.29
CA HIS A 5 11.26 3.82 22.59
C HIS A 5 10.08 4.06 23.56
N THR A 6 9.87 3.15 24.52
CA THR A 6 8.75 3.21 25.47
C THR A 6 8.78 4.48 26.33
N ARG A 7 9.96 4.86 26.84
CA ARG A 7 10.13 6.08 27.67
C ARG A 7 9.87 7.37 26.89
N SER A 8 10.00 7.36 25.57
CA SER A 8 9.67 8.49 24.71
C SER A 8 8.15 8.60 24.49
N ARG A 9 7.47 7.46 24.31
CA ARG A 9 6.02 7.39 24.09
C ARG A 9 5.22 7.78 25.33
N ASP A 10 5.60 7.29 26.51
CA ASP A 10 4.93 7.67 27.77
C ASP A 10 5.03 9.18 28.04
N LYS A 11 6.21 9.75 27.72
CA LYS A 11 6.44 11.19 27.84
C LYS A 11 5.61 11.97 26.82
N GLN A 12 5.53 11.50 25.57
CA GLN A 12 4.71 12.10 24.52
C GLN A 12 3.23 12.08 24.94
N ARG A 13 2.70 10.93 25.36
CA ARG A 13 1.34 10.78 25.86
C ARG A 13 1.05 11.73 27.02
N SER A 14 1.98 11.85 27.97
CA SER A 14 1.86 12.79 29.10
C SER A 14 1.84 14.26 28.67
N LEU A 15 2.57 14.63 27.62
CA LEU A 15 2.57 16.00 27.09
C LEU A 15 1.27 16.30 26.33
N LEU A 16 0.78 15.35 25.52
CA LEU A 16 -0.48 15.46 24.80
C LEU A 16 -1.66 15.57 25.77
N ALA A 17 -1.69 14.74 26.83
CA ALA A 17 -2.70 14.81 27.87
C ALA A 17 -2.74 16.19 28.56
N LYS A 18 -1.56 16.75 28.91
CA LYS A 18 -1.48 18.11 29.46
C LYS A 18 -1.93 19.19 28.48
N ALA A 19 -1.70 19.01 27.18
CA ALA A 19 -2.21 19.94 26.18
C ALA A 19 -3.75 19.93 26.15
N LEU A 20 -4.35 18.74 26.25
CA LEU A 20 -5.80 18.57 26.30
C LEU A 20 -6.43 19.08 27.62
N GLU A 21 -5.69 19.05 28.74
CA GLU A 21 -6.12 19.73 29.98
C GLU A 21 -6.22 21.25 29.83
N LEU A 22 -5.40 21.86 28.95
CA LEU A 22 -5.42 23.30 28.68
C LEU A 22 -6.44 23.69 27.61
N SER A 23 -6.70 22.79 26.65
CA SER A 23 -7.65 22.97 25.56
C SER A 23 -8.18 21.60 25.12
N GLU A 24 -9.40 21.28 25.54
CA GLU A 24 -10.01 19.96 25.31
C GLU A 24 -10.20 19.65 23.82
N ASP A 25 -10.50 20.67 23.01
CA ASP A 25 -10.73 20.56 21.56
C ASP A 25 -9.50 20.97 20.75
N LEU A 26 -8.35 20.32 21.01
CA LEU A 26 -7.12 20.53 20.24
C LEU A 26 -6.93 19.39 19.21
N PRO A 27 -7.27 19.59 17.91
CA PRO A 27 -7.25 18.52 16.91
C PRO A 27 -5.92 17.79 16.79
N GLU A 28 -4.82 18.53 16.79
CA GLU A 28 -3.46 17.95 16.71
C GLU A 28 -3.20 16.97 17.84
N ALA A 29 -3.50 17.36 19.09
CA ALA A 29 -3.23 16.52 20.24
C ALA A 29 -4.14 15.29 20.28
N LEU A 30 -5.41 15.43 19.86
CA LEU A 30 -6.35 14.32 19.77
C LEU A 30 -5.92 13.29 18.71
N VAL A 31 -5.52 13.75 17.52
CA VAL A 31 -5.01 12.87 16.46
C VAL A 31 -3.75 12.13 16.90
N GLU A 32 -2.76 12.85 17.43
CA GLU A 32 -1.49 12.24 17.86
C GLU A 32 -1.69 11.22 18.99
N LEU A 33 -2.63 11.47 19.91
CA LEU A 33 -2.95 10.53 20.98
C LEU A 33 -3.64 9.26 20.42
N ALA A 34 -4.60 9.44 19.52
CA ALA A 34 -5.30 8.32 18.88
C ALA A 34 -4.36 7.48 17.99
N ASP A 35 -3.41 8.11 17.29
CA ASP A 35 -2.37 7.42 16.52
C ASP A 35 -1.48 6.56 17.44
N LEU A 36 -1.14 7.03 18.64
CA LEU A 36 -0.40 6.24 19.62
C LEU A 36 -1.20 5.02 20.09
N ASP A 37 -2.50 5.20 20.36
CA ASP A 37 -3.39 4.09 20.72
C ASP A 37 -3.49 3.06 19.60
N LEU A 38 -3.62 3.50 18.34
CA LEU A 38 -3.63 2.63 17.17
C LEU A 38 -2.33 1.83 17.05
N GLN A 39 -1.16 2.49 17.18
CA GLN A 39 0.15 1.83 17.14
C GLN A 39 0.37 0.81 18.27
N GLU A 40 -0.33 0.96 19.40
CA GLU A 40 -0.28 0.05 20.54
C GLU A 40 -1.32 -1.08 20.44
N GLY A 41 -2.19 -1.05 19.43
CA GLY A 41 -3.27 -2.02 19.23
C GLY A 41 -4.49 -1.75 20.12
N ASN A 42 -4.58 -0.59 20.74
CA ASN A 42 -5.72 -0.16 21.56
C ASN A 42 -6.83 0.38 20.65
N LEU A 43 -7.46 -0.50 19.88
CA LEU A 43 -8.35 -0.12 18.78
C LEU A 43 -9.61 0.62 19.24
N ASP A 44 -10.11 0.36 20.46
CA ASP A 44 -11.29 1.03 21.00
C ASP A 44 -10.97 2.46 21.44
N GLU A 45 -9.86 2.66 22.12
CA GLU A 45 -9.34 3.97 22.51
C GLU A 45 -9.00 4.80 21.27
N ALA A 46 -8.34 4.20 20.28
CA ALA A 46 -8.04 4.84 19.01
C ALA A 46 -9.32 5.29 18.27
N ALA A 47 -10.34 4.41 18.17
CA ALA A 47 -11.61 4.76 17.55
C ALA A 47 -12.28 5.97 18.20
N GLN A 48 -12.32 5.99 19.54
CA GLN A 48 -12.88 7.11 20.30
C GLN A 48 -12.05 8.38 20.12
N GLY A 49 -10.73 8.26 20.16
CA GLY A 49 -9.79 9.37 19.99
C GLY A 49 -9.93 10.03 18.62
N PHE A 50 -9.94 9.24 17.54
CA PHE A 50 -10.13 9.79 16.21
C PHE A 50 -11.52 10.38 15.99
N THR A 51 -12.58 9.79 16.55
CA THR A 51 -13.93 10.38 16.49
C THR A 51 -13.96 11.77 17.11
N LYS A 52 -13.39 11.95 18.32
CA LYS A 52 -13.25 13.27 18.95
C LYS A 52 -12.40 14.23 18.12
N ALA A 53 -11.30 13.72 17.55
CA ALA A 53 -10.43 14.52 16.69
C ALA A 53 -11.16 15.04 15.44
N VAL A 54 -12.00 14.22 14.81
CA VAL A 54 -12.84 14.62 13.68
C VAL A 54 -13.80 15.73 14.08
N GLU A 55 -14.50 15.58 15.21
CA GLU A 55 -15.44 16.59 15.72
C GLU A 55 -14.75 17.94 15.98
N ALA A 56 -13.59 17.92 16.63
CA ALA A 56 -12.80 19.12 16.92
C ALA A 56 -12.21 19.76 15.65
N ALA A 57 -11.84 18.95 14.64
CA ALA A 57 -11.19 19.44 13.43
C ALA A 57 -12.16 19.90 12.34
N ALA A 58 -13.39 19.37 12.31
CA ALA A 58 -14.36 19.59 11.24
C ALA A 58 -14.62 21.08 10.93
N PRO A 59 -14.76 22.00 11.91
CA PRO A 59 -14.99 23.42 11.62
C PRO A 59 -13.86 24.11 10.86
N PHE A 60 -12.65 23.53 10.87
CA PHE A 60 -11.45 24.10 10.25
C PHE A 60 -11.09 23.43 8.92
N HIS A 61 -11.84 22.41 8.50
CA HIS A 61 -11.57 21.69 7.27
C HIS A 61 -11.99 22.49 6.03
N VAL A 62 -11.13 22.49 5.02
CA VAL A 62 -11.43 22.99 3.68
C VAL A 62 -11.18 21.85 2.70
N GLN A 63 -12.16 21.56 1.85
CA GLN A 63 -12.11 20.46 0.89
C GLN A 63 -10.84 20.54 0.01
N GLY A 64 -10.18 19.40 -0.16
CA GLY A 64 -8.94 19.29 -0.95
C GLY A 64 -7.70 19.90 -0.31
N GLN A 65 -7.77 20.33 0.96
CA GLN A 65 -6.60 20.81 1.72
C GLN A 65 -6.23 19.84 2.85
N PRO A 66 -4.93 19.54 3.02
CA PRO A 66 -4.45 18.78 4.17
C PRO A 66 -4.91 19.40 5.49
N SER A 67 -5.44 18.58 6.39
CA SER A 67 -5.97 19.03 7.68
C SER A 67 -6.01 17.90 8.70
N TYR A 68 -6.09 18.26 9.98
CA TYR A 68 -6.30 17.29 11.06
C TYR A 68 -7.61 16.53 10.91
N PHE A 69 -8.62 17.11 10.26
CA PHE A 69 -9.87 16.42 9.94
C PHE A 69 -9.63 15.22 9.02
N LEU A 70 -8.91 15.41 7.92
CA LEU A 70 -8.58 14.32 6.99
C LEU A 70 -7.70 13.26 7.66
N ARG A 71 -6.71 13.68 8.45
CA ARG A 71 -5.85 12.73 9.19
C ARG A 71 -6.65 11.92 10.21
N ALA A 72 -7.59 12.55 10.92
CA ALA A 72 -8.46 11.86 11.86
C ALA A 72 -9.42 10.88 11.18
N GLN A 73 -10.04 11.29 10.05
CA GLN A 73 -10.88 10.41 9.23
C GLN A 73 -10.07 9.21 8.69
N HIS A 74 -8.84 9.43 8.24
CA HIS A 74 -7.93 8.36 7.83
C HIS A 74 -7.62 7.40 8.99
N GLY A 75 -7.38 7.94 10.20
CA GLY A 75 -7.25 7.13 11.41
C GLY A 75 -8.47 6.24 11.69
N ARG A 76 -9.69 6.80 11.55
CA ARG A 76 -10.95 6.01 11.68
C ARG A 76 -11.05 4.91 10.64
N LEU A 77 -10.68 5.19 9.38
CA LEU A 77 -10.63 4.20 8.31
C LEU A 77 -9.71 3.02 8.70
N LEU A 78 -8.49 3.33 9.14
CA LEU A 78 -7.52 2.29 9.54
C LEU A 78 -7.99 1.48 10.75
N VAL A 79 -8.58 2.13 11.77
CA VAL A 79 -9.12 1.42 12.94
C VAL A 79 -10.26 0.49 12.53
N SER A 80 -11.21 0.97 11.72
CA SER A 80 -12.35 0.17 11.23
C SER A 80 -11.85 -1.04 10.43
N TRP A 81 -10.85 -0.83 9.58
CA TRP A 81 -10.22 -1.90 8.83
C TRP A 81 -9.54 -2.93 9.75
N GLN A 82 -8.73 -2.51 10.72
CA GLN A 82 -8.07 -3.41 11.67
C GLN A 82 -9.05 -4.18 12.57
N LYS A 83 -10.22 -3.61 12.86
CA LYS A 83 -11.32 -4.30 13.56
C LYS A 83 -12.08 -5.30 12.68
N GLY A 84 -11.86 -5.29 11.37
CA GLY A 84 -12.62 -6.10 10.40
C GLY A 84 -13.99 -5.51 10.07
N GLU A 85 -14.25 -4.25 10.43
CA GLU A 85 -15.48 -3.51 10.14
C GLU A 85 -15.44 -2.98 8.69
N LEU A 86 -15.29 -3.89 7.73
CA LEU A 86 -14.92 -3.56 6.34
C LEU A 86 -15.91 -2.64 5.63
N ASN A 87 -17.22 -2.76 5.90
CA ASN A 87 -18.23 -1.87 5.31
C ASN A 87 -18.03 -0.42 5.78
N GLU A 88 -17.77 -0.22 7.07
CA GLU A 88 -17.49 1.11 7.62
C GLU A 88 -16.17 1.65 7.07
N ALA A 89 -15.14 0.80 6.96
CA ALA A 89 -13.89 1.17 6.34
C ALA A 89 -14.09 1.65 4.88
N VAL A 90 -14.84 0.92 4.05
CA VAL A 90 -15.15 1.36 2.68
C VAL A 90 -15.86 2.71 2.66
N SER A 91 -16.91 2.89 3.47
CA SER A 91 -17.65 4.16 3.55
C SER A 91 -16.76 5.34 3.97
N LEU A 92 -15.92 5.15 4.99
CA LEU A 92 -14.97 6.18 5.43
C LEU A 92 -13.94 6.51 4.34
N GLY A 93 -13.49 5.52 3.59
CA GLY A 93 -12.56 5.71 2.48
C GLY A 93 -13.18 6.53 1.34
N GLU A 94 -14.43 6.25 0.98
CA GLU A 94 -15.18 7.02 -0.02
C GLU A 94 -15.44 8.47 0.44
N GLU A 95 -15.81 8.66 1.71
CA GLU A 95 -15.95 9.99 2.32
C GLU A 95 -14.64 10.78 2.28
N LEU A 96 -13.51 10.11 2.57
CA LEU A 96 -12.17 10.71 2.49
C LEU A 96 -11.84 11.17 1.07
N LEU A 97 -12.09 10.34 0.06
CA LEU A 97 -11.85 10.70 -1.35
C LEU A 97 -12.75 11.86 -1.80
N PHE A 98 -13.96 11.97 -1.26
CA PHE A 98 -14.83 13.12 -1.52
C PHE A 98 -14.31 14.39 -0.82
N ALA A 99 -13.87 14.29 0.43
CA ALA A 99 -13.35 15.42 1.21
C ALA A 99 -11.96 15.89 0.74
N ASP A 100 -11.17 14.97 0.18
CA ASP A 100 -9.83 15.23 -0.35
C ASP A 100 -9.66 14.61 -1.75
N PRO A 101 -10.21 15.23 -2.80
CA PRO A 101 -10.08 14.70 -4.16
C PRO A 101 -8.64 14.45 -4.64
N PRO A 102 -7.62 15.28 -4.28
CA PRO A 102 -6.22 14.96 -4.57
C PRO A 102 -5.70 13.69 -3.87
N ASP A 103 -6.37 13.23 -2.82
CA ASP A 103 -6.04 12.07 -2.00
C ASP A 103 -4.58 12.07 -1.52
N HIS A 104 -4.28 13.03 -0.63
CA HIS A 104 -2.95 13.17 -0.04
C HIS A 104 -2.56 11.97 0.83
N SER A 105 -3.54 11.20 1.32
CA SER A 105 -3.32 10.05 2.21
C SER A 105 -3.16 8.73 1.46
N GLY A 106 -3.49 8.68 0.16
CA GLY A 106 -3.37 7.47 -0.65
C GLY A 106 -4.51 6.46 -0.46
N VAL A 107 -5.66 6.90 0.06
CA VAL A 107 -6.84 6.06 0.33
C VAL A 107 -7.39 5.41 -0.95
N ARG A 108 -7.17 6.01 -2.11
CA ARG A 108 -7.59 5.46 -3.40
C ARG A 108 -6.98 4.10 -3.70
N PHE A 109 -5.80 3.78 -3.14
CA PHE A 109 -5.18 2.47 -3.30
C PHE A 109 -5.80 1.40 -2.40
N LEU A 110 -6.46 1.81 -1.31
CA LEU A 110 -7.02 0.92 -0.30
C LEU A 110 -8.48 0.56 -0.55
N VAL A 111 -9.32 1.55 -0.92
CA VAL A 111 -10.78 1.37 -1.06
C VAL A 111 -11.18 0.16 -1.93
N PRO A 112 -10.66 -0.02 -3.16
CA PRO A 112 -11.09 -1.16 -3.98
C PRO A 112 -10.59 -2.49 -3.42
N LEU A 113 -9.46 -2.52 -2.69
CA LEU A 113 -9.00 -3.74 -2.03
C LEU A 113 -9.93 -4.14 -0.87
N LEU A 114 -10.45 -3.16 -0.12
CA LEU A 114 -11.47 -3.40 0.91
C LEU A 114 -12.79 -3.89 0.30
N GLN A 115 -13.21 -3.33 -0.83
CA GLN A 115 -14.38 -3.81 -1.59
C GLN A 115 -14.18 -5.27 -2.05
N LEU A 116 -12.98 -5.63 -2.53
CA LEU A 116 -12.66 -7.00 -2.91
C LEU A 116 -12.65 -7.98 -1.71
N LEU A 117 -12.20 -7.56 -0.52
CA LEU A 117 -12.32 -8.38 0.70
C LEU A 117 -13.78 -8.69 1.06
N LEU A 118 -14.69 -7.78 0.75
CA LEU A 118 -16.15 -7.93 0.86
C LEU A 118 -16.78 -8.68 -0.32
N SER A 119 -15.97 -9.12 -1.30
CA SER A 119 -16.43 -9.74 -2.56
C SER A 119 -17.37 -8.85 -3.38
N GLN A 120 -17.23 -7.53 -3.27
CA GLN A 120 -17.98 -6.53 -4.03
C GLN A 120 -17.25 -6.20 -5.35
N PHE A 121 -17.17 -7.19 -6.26
CA PHE A 121 -16.39 -7.07 -7.50
C PHE A 121 -16.92 -5.98 -8.44
N GLU A 122 -18.23 -5.79 -8.52
CA GLU A 122 -18.85 -4.72 -9.31
C GLU A 122 -18.45 -3.34 -8.81
N ALA A 123 -18.50 -3.12 -7.49
CA ALA A 123 -18.10 -1.85 -6.89
C ALA A 123 -16.60 -1.57 -7.11
N ALA A 124 -15.76 -2.60 -6.96
CA ALA A 124 -14.33 -2.49 -7.27
C ALA A 124 -14.09 -2.14 -8.74
N ASN A 125 -14.83 -2.76 -9.67
CA ASN A 125 -14.69 -2.47 -11.10
C ASN A 125 -15.13 -1.04 -11.47
N GLU A 126 -16.22 -0.57 -10.89
CA GLU A 126 -16.66 0.83 -11.00
C GLU A 126 -15.61 1.78 -10.42
N PHE A 127 -15.06 1.45 -9.25
CA PHE A 127 -13.99 2.23 -8.62
C PHE A 127 -12.75 2.32 -9.52
N PHE A 128 -12.28 1.21 -10.08
CA PHE A 128 -11.12 1.21 -10.98
C PHE A 128 -11.38 2.01 -12.26
N THR A 129 -12.61 1.97 -12.77
CA THR A 129 -13.02 2.79 -13.92
C THR A 129 -12.98 4.27 -13.59
N TRP A 130 -13.49 4.67 -12.41
CA TRP A 130 -13.42 6.03 -11.89
C TRP A 130 -11.97 6.47 -11.64
N TYR A 131 -11.15 5.63 -10.99
CA TYR A 131 -9.74 5.92 -10.68
C TYR A 131 -8.96 6.29 -11.94
N ARG A 132 -9.12 5.52 -13.02
CA ARG A 132 -8.46 5.79 -14.31
C ARG A 132 -8.79 7.18 -14.88
N GLN A 133 -9.98 7.70 -14.62
CA GLN A 133 -10.42 9.01 -15.10
C GLN A 133 -9.97 10.13 -14.16
N SER A 134 -10.03 9.88 -12.85
CA SER A 134 -9.75 10.85 -11.79
C SER A 134 -8.26 11.07 -11.54
N TYR A 135 -7.42 10.04 -11.73
CA TYR A 135 -5.98 10.07 -11.44
C TYR A 135 -5.13 9.65 -12.67
N PRO A 136 -5.20 10.40 -13.80
CA PRO A 136 -4.42 10.07 -14.98
C PRO A 136 -2.92 10.25 -14.72
N GLY A 137 -2.14 9.19 -14.94
CA GLY A 137 -0.68 9.22 -14.78
C GLY A 137 -0.19 9.18 -13.33
N ASP A 138 -1.04 8.69 -12.43
CA ASP A 138 -0.69 8.47 -11.03
C ASP A 138 0.32 7.32 -10.85
N LEU A 139 0.78 7.13 -9.61
CA LEU A 139 1.75 6.13 -9.20
C LEU A 139 1.19 4.71 -9.39
N ASP A 140 2.06 3.81 -9.84
CA ASP A 140 1.77 2.39 -9.88
C ASP A 140 2.03 1.78 -8.49
N ASP A 141 0.95 1.52 -7.75
CA ASP A 141 1.01 0.71 -6.53
C ASP A 141 0.83 -0.78 -6.88
N PRO A 142 1.78 -1.67 -6.51
CA PRO A 142 1.76 -3.05 -6.97
C PRO A 142 0.60 -3.85 -6.38
N GLY A 143 0.23 -3.64 -5.12
CA GLY A 143 -0.94 -4.27 -4.50
C GLY A 143 -2.25 -3.85 -5.17
N PHE A 144 -2.40 -2.54 -5.44
CA PHE A 144 -3.53 -2.01 -6.19
C PHE A 144 -3.63 -2.59 -7.60
N LEU A 145 -2.50 -2.72 -8.32
CA LEU A 145 -2.46 -3.33 -9.65
C LEU A 145 -2.86 -4.80 -9.62
N PHE A 146 -2.48 -5.55 -8.59
CA PHE A 146 -2.93 -6.94 -8.41
C PHE A 146 -4.44 -7.02 -8.18
N GLY A 147 -4.99 -6.19 -7.29
CA GLY A 147 -6.45 -6.10 -7.10
C GLY A 147 -7.19 -5.75 -8.39
N TRP A 148 -6.66 -4.80 -9.16
CA TRP A 148 -7.25 -4.43 -10.44
C TRP A 148 -7.15 -5.56 -11.48
N ALA A 149 -6.01 -6.25 -11.54
CA ALA A 149 -5.85 -7.39 -12.45
C ALA A 149 -6.84 -8.51 -12.14
N LEU A 150 -7.06 -8.81 -10.85
CA LEU A 150 -8.06 -9.75 -10.40
C LEU A 150 -9.47 -9.33 -10.85
N THR A 151 -9.85 -8.07 -10.63
CA THR A 151 -11.15 -7.57 -11.09
C THR A 151 -11.28 -7.65 -12.61
N SER A 152 -10.27 -7.28 -13.37
CA SER A 152 -10.30 -7.43 -14.83
C SER A 152 -10.48 -8.89 -15.28
N PHE A 153 -9.85 -9.83 -14.59
CA PHE A 153 -10.03 -11.26 -14.86
C PHE A 153 -11.49 -11.70 -14.61
N GLU A 154 -12.09 -11.26 -13.49
CA GLU A 154 -13.48 -11.59 -13.16
C GLU A 154 -14.50 -11.04 -14.17
N PHE A 155 -14.17 -9.96 -14.86
CA PHE A 155 -15.00 -9.36 -15.91
C PHE A 155 -14.59 -9.78 -17.33
N ASP A 156 -13.91 -10.92 -17.49
CA ASP A 156 -13.46 -11.48 -18.78
C ASP A 156 -12.55 -10.54 -19.61
N GLU A 157 -11.89 -9.57 -18.97
CA GLU A 157 -10.94 -8.64 -19.61
C GLU A 157 -9.50 -9.17 -19.52
N GLU A 158 -9.23 -10.37 -20.06
CA GLU A 158 -7.97 -11.08 -19.86
C GLU A 158 -6.72 -10.25 -20.23
N SER A 159 -6.71 -9.57 -21.38
CA SER A 159 -5.60 -8.69 -21.78
C SER A 159 -5.31 -7.59 -20.75
N SER A 160 -6.37 -7.03 -20.19
CA SER A 160 -6.36 -5.98 -19.15
C SER A 160 -5.75 -6.52 -17.85
N ALA A 161 -6.12 -7.76 -17.49
CA ALA A 161 -5.60 -8.47 -16.32
C ALA A 161 -4.11 -8.80 -16.49
N ILE A 162 -3.71 -9.36 -17.63
CA ILE A 162 -2.30 -9.70 -17.94
C ILE A 162 -1.42 -8.46 -17.83
N GLU A 163 -1.82 -7.34 -18.44
CA GLU A 163 -1.05 -6.10 -18.40
C GLU A 163 -0.81 -5.62 -16.96
N ARG A 164 -1.86 -5.65 -16.13
CA ARG A 164 -1.79 -5.18 -14.73
C ARG A 164 -0.96 -6.08 -13.85
N TYR A 165 -1.12 -7.40 -13.95
CA TYR A 165 -0.27 -8.33 -13.22
C TYR A 165 1.19 -8.18 -13.62
N LYS A 166 1.49 -8.05 -14.92
CA LYS A 166 2.85 -7.77 -15.39
C LYS A 166 3.44 -6.52 -14.76
N ARG A 167 2.69 -5.40 -14.78
CA ARG A 167 3.13 -4.14 -14.17
C ARG A 167 3.31 -4.26 -12.66
N GLY A 168 2.38 -4.92 -11.96
CA GLY A 168 2.48 -5.17 -10.53
C GLY A 168 3.73 -5.97 -10.17
N MET A 169 4.01 -7.06 -10.89
CA MET A 169 5.21 -7.90 -10.67
C MET A 169 6.52 -7.14 -10.90
N LEU A 170 6.55 -6.21 -11.86
CA LEU A 170 7.74 -5.36 -12.10
C LEU A 170 8.02 -4.39 -10.95
N HIS A 171 6.95 -3.87 -10.33
CA HIS A 171 7.03 -2.95 -9.19
C HIS A 171 7.29 -3.68 -7.87
N ASN A 172 6.81 -4.92 -7.71
CA ASN A 172 7.13 -5.77 -6.56
C ASN A 172 7.28 -7.25 -6.97
N LEU A 173 8.52 -7.75 -6.91
CA LEU A 173 8.89 -9.10 -7.35
C LEU A 173 8.41 -10.22 -6.41
N TYR A 174 7.89 -9.87 -5.24
CA TYR A 174 7.57 -10.80 -4.15
C TYR A 174 6.08 -11.11 -4.05
N LEU A 175 5.20 -10.20 -4.51
CA LEU A 175 3.75 -10.38 -4.40
C LEU A 175 3.23 -11.67 -5.04
N ALA A 176 3.59 -11.92 -6.31
CA ALA A 176 3.11 -13.13 -7.00
C ALA A 176 3.61 -14.42 -6.33
N PRO A 177 4.91 -14.58 -6.02
CA PRO A 177 5.37 -15.74 -5.26
C PRO A 177 4.63 -15.96 -3.94
N LEU A 178 4.47 -14.90 -3.13
CA LEU A 178 3.80 -14.99 -1.83
C LEU A 178 2.32 -15.38 -1.96
N LEU A 179 1.57 -14.74 -2.87
CA LEU A 179 0.16 -15.08 -3.14
C LEU A 179 -0.02 -16.52 -3.67
N LEU A 180 1.00 -17.06 -4.33
CA LEU A 180 0.96 -18.39 -4.94
C LEU A 180 1.60 -19.49 -4.08
N ASP A 181 2.10 -19.15 -2.88
CA ASP A 181 2.90 -20.02 -2.02
C ASP A 181 4.07 -20.67 -2.80
N LEU A 182 4.82 -19.84 -3.52
CA LEU A 182 5.99 -20.21 -4.30
C LEU A 182 7.27 -19.64 -3.70
N PRO A 183 8.45 -20.24 -3.98
CA PRO A 183 9.73 -19.70 -3.53
C PRO A 183 9.93 -18.25 -3.99
N GLU A 184 10.20 -17.36 -3.04
CA GLU A 184 10.45 -15.96 -3.31
C GLU A 184 11.91 -15.72 -3.76
N PRO A 185 12.17 -14.66 -4.55
CA PRO A 185 13.51 -14.13 -4.73
C PRO A 185 14.13 -13.69 -3.39
N SER A 186 15.46 -13.55 -3.35
CA SER A 186 16.14 -13.01 -2.16
C SER A 186 15.56 -11.64 -1.76
N PRO A 187 15.38 -11.36 -0.46
CA PRO A 187 15.01 -10.01 0.00
C PRO A 187 16.17 -9.01 -0.14
N GLU A 188 17.40 -9.47 -0.37
CA GLU A 188 18.60 -8.64 -0.55
C GLU A 188 18.79 -8.20 -2.02
N LEU A 189 17.70 -7.81 -2.68
CA LEU A 189 17.74 -7.27 -4.05
C LEU A 189 17.72 -5.74 -4.02
N TRP A 190 18.29 -5.12 -5.05
CA TRP A 190 18.13 -3.69 -5.24
C TRP A 190 16.66 -3.35 -5.49
N GLN A 191 16.14 -2.39 -4.73
CA GLN A 191 14.78 -1.89 -4.87
C GLN A 191 14.79 -0.37 -5.05
N HIS A 192 13.84 0.13 -5.85
CA HIS A 192 13.75 1.54 -6.18
C HIS A 192 13.04 2.36 -5.10
N ASN A 193 12.10 1.73 -4.41
CA ASN A 193 11.23 2.37 -3.44
C ASN A 193 10.63 1.33 -2.49
N GLN A 194 10.00 1.82 -1.41
CA GLN A 194 9.40 1.00 -0.36
C GLN A 194 8.27 0.08 -0.84
N ARG A 195 7.58 0.40 -1.94
CA ARG A 195 6.51 -0.45 -2.50
C ARG A 195 7.07 -1.67 -3.22
N GLY A 196 8.33 -1.63 -3.64
CA GLY A 196 9.03 -2.79 -4.19
C GLY A 196 9.71 -3.66 -3.14
N ASP A 197 9.70 -3.24 -1.88
CA ASP A 197 10.37 -3.98 -0.82
C ASP A 197 9.59 -5.24 -0.43
N TYR A 198 10.32 -6.20 0.13
CA TYR A 198 9.78 -7.45 0.63
C TYR A 198 8.75 -7.22 1.76
N ALA A 199 9.02 -6.27 2.66
CA ALA A 199 8.14 -5.95 3.79
C ALA A 199 6.74 -5.50 3.32
N TYR A 200 6.67 -4.66 2.28
CA TYR A 200 5.40 -4.26 1.68
C TYR A 200 4.61 -5.48 1.18
N ALA A 201 5.28 -6.43 0.53
CA ALA A 201 4.61 -7.60 -0.03
C ALA A 201 4.02 -8.51 1.06
N ILE A 202 4.75 -8.69 2.16
CA ILE A 202 4.26 -9.42 3.34
C ILE A 202 3.04 -8.72 3.94
N GLU A 203 3.13 -7.42 4.22
CA GLU A 203 2.02 -6.64 4.77
C GLU A 203 0.78 -6.68 3.86
N PHE A 204 0.98 -6.63 2.55
CA PHE A 204 -0.10 -6.77 1.57
C PHE A 204 -0.74 -8.15 1.62
N VAL A 205 0.05 -9.24 1.61
CA VAL A 205 -0.49 -10.61 1.62
C VAL A 205 -1.18 -10.93 2.93
N ASP A 206 -0.65 -10.48 4.07
CA ASP A 206 -1.30 -10.63 5.37
C ASP A 206 -2.68 -9.93 5.40
N SER A 207 -2.79 -8.81 4.69
CA SER A 207 -3.98 -7.98 4.65
C SER A 207 -5.03 -8.43 3.63
N PHE A 208 -4.57 -8.84 2.44
CA PHE A 208 -5.40 -9.00 1.25
C PHE A 208 -5.22 -10.35 0.54
N GLY A 209 -4.29 -11.19 0.98
CA GLY A 209 -4.02 -12.50 0.36
C GLY A 209 -5.25 -13.41 0.34
N ALA A 210 -6.11 -13.29 1.36
CA ALA A 210 -7.38 -14.00 1.45
C ALA A 210 -8.32 -13.80 0.25
N ILE A 211 -8.14 -12.72 -0.54
CA ILE A 211 -8.90 -12.50 -1.78
C ILE A 211 -8.56 -13.60 -2.79
N TRP A 212 -7.28 -13.90 -3.00
CA TRP A 212 -6.82 -14.93 -3.94
C TRP A 212 -7.08 -16.35 -3.41
N GLU A 213 -6.94 -16.58 -2.10
CA GLU A 213 -7.24 -17.89 -1.49
C GLU A 213 -8.68 -18.36 -1.75
N ARG A 214 -9.63 -17.43 -1.88
CA ARG A 214 -11.04 -17.72 -2.11
C ARG A 214 -11.35 -18.07 -3.57
N ASP A 215 -10.48 -17.69 -4.51
CA ASP A 215 -10.69 -17.88 -5.94
C ASP A 215 -9.56 -18.72 -6.57
N ALA A 216 -9.84 -20.01 -6.73
CA ALA A 216 -8.94 -20.95 -7.37
C ALA A 216 -8.71 -20.66 -8.86
N GLY A 217 -9.68 -20.05 -9.55
CA GLY A 217 -9.58 -19.67 -10.95
C GLY A 217 -8.59 -18.53 -11.14
N ALA A 218 -8.77 -17.45 -10.39
CA ALA A 218 -7.85 -16.32 -10.40
C ALA A 218 -6.43 -16.70 -9.95
N THR A 219 -6.30 -17.52 -8.91
CA THR A 219 -5.00 -18.02 -8.45
C THR A 219 -4.32 -18.88 -9.50
N ARG A 220 -5.07 -19.74 -10.19
CA ARG A 220 -4.54 -20.53 -11.31
C ARG A 220 -4.09 -19.63 -12.46
N PHE A 221 -4.88 -18.64 -12.83
CA PHE A 221 -4.54 -17.68 -13.88
C PHE A 221 -3.25 -16.93 -13.55
N LEU A 222 -3.13 -16.39 -12.33
CA LEU A 222 -1.92 -15.74 -11.85
C LEU A 222 -0.71 -16.68 -11.91
N ARG A 223 -0.88 -17.96 -11.53
CA ARG A 223 0.19 -18.97 -11.59
C ARG A 223 0.65 -19.25 -13.01
N GLU A 224 -0.27 -19.47 -13.94
CA GLU A 224 0.05 -19.73 -15.34
C GLU A 224 0.80 -18.55 -15.97
N LEU A 225 0.32 -17.32 -15.68
CA LEU A 225 0.98 -16.10 -16.11
C LEU A 225 2.39 -15.96 -15.49
N TYR A 226 2.52 -16.13 -14.17
CA TYR A 226 3.81 -16.03 -13.48
C TYR A 226 4.83 -17.04 -14.04
N VAL A 227 4.44 -18.30 -14.23
CA VAL A 227 5.30 -19.35 -14.82
C VAL A 227 5.74 -18.98 -16.24
N SER A 228 4.83 -18.41 -17.04
CA SER A 228 5.16 -17.97 -18.41
C SER A 228 6.18 -16.82 -18.45
N LEU A 229 6.30 -16.07 -17.36
CA LEU A 229 7.17 -14.89 -17.22
C LEU A 229 8.46 -15.16 -16.44
N LEU A 230 8.68 -16.39 -15.94
CA LEU A 230 9.86 -16.75 -15.16
C LEU A 230 11.19 -16.39 -15.86
N PRO A 231 11.40 -16.67 -17.17
CA PRO A 231 12.65 -16.31 -17.83
C PRO A 231 12.95 -14.80 -17.80
N GLN A 232 11.91 -13.97 -17.87
CA GLN A 232 12.02 -12.51 -17.81
C GLN A 232 12.22 -12.02 -16.37
N LEU A 233 11.51 -12.61 -15.40
CA LEU A 233 11.69 -12.38 -13.96
C LEU A 233 13.13 -12.68 -13.55
N ASP A 234 13.66 -13.84 -13.91
CA ASP A 234 15.00 -14.28 -13.55
C ASP A 234 16.07 -13.33 -14.09
N ALA A 235 15.93 -12.89 -15.34
CA ALA A 235 16.85 -11.92 -15.93
C ALA A 235 16.82 -10.56 -15.19
N LEU A 236 15.64 -10.10 -14.75
CA LEU A 236 15.51 -8.88 -13.97
C LEU A 236 16.07 -9.03 -12.55
N ILE A 237 15.80 -10.16 -11.89
CA ILE A 237 16.33 -10.51 -10.57
C ILE A 237 17.86 -10.54 -10.60
N ASP A 238 18.46 -11.11 -11.65
CA ASP A 238 19.90 -11.16 -11.82
C ASP A 238 20.53 -9.77 -11.93
N VAL A 239 19.87 -8.83 -12.59
CA VAL A 239 20.33 -7.44 -12.69
C VAL A 239 20.22 -6.74 -11.33
N ARG A 240 19.07 -6.87 -10.65
CA ARG A 240 18.85 -6.25 -9.32
C ARG A 240 19.76 -6.82 -8.23
N ARG A 241 20.13 -8.09 -8.33
CA ARG A 241 21.15 -8.71 -7.47
C ARG A 241 22.52 -8.07 -7.68
N GLN A 242 22.96 -7.92 -8.93
CA GLN A 242 24.23 -7.24 -9.24
C GLN A 242 24.25 -5.79 -8.77
N MET A 243 23.10 -5.09 -8.86
CA MET A 243 22.97 -3.74 -8.33
C MET A 243 23.12 -3.71 -6.80
N ALA A 244 22.49 -4.63 -6.08
CA ALA A 244 22.63 -4.73 -4.63
C ALA A 244 24.09 -4.99 -4.22
N GLU A 245 24.75 -5.95 -4.86
CA GLU A 245 26.17 -6.25 -4.61
C GLU A 245 27.08 -5.04 -4.88
N LEU A 246 26.81 -4.29 -5.96
CA LEU A 246 27.59 -3.11 -6.30
C LEU A 246 27.35 -1.94 -5.32
N GLN A 247 26.12 -1.76 -4.84
CA GLN A 247 25.77 -0.72 -3.87
C GLN A 247 26.62 -0.83 -2.58
N ASP A 248 26.92 -2.05 -2.15
CA ASP A 248 27.75 -2.33 -1.00
C ASP A 248 29.26 -2.20 -1.30
N ASN A 249 29.65 -2.31 -2.57
CA ASN A 249 31.04 -2.21 -3.02
C ASN A 249 31.46 -0.78 -3.44
N ARG A 250 31.42 0.16 -2.48
CA ARG A 250 31.72 1.59 -2.72
C ARG A 250 33.16 1.90 -3.12
N TYR A 251 34.07 0.94 -3.04
CA TYR A 251 35.49 1.11 -3.41
C TYR A 251 35.80 0.72 -4.84
N GLU A 252 34.81 0.27 -5.62
CA GLU A 252 34.96 -0.09 -7.03
C GLU A 252 35.35 1.14 -7.88
N PRO A 253 36.56 1.16 -8.49
CA PRO A 253 37.04 2.32 -9.26
C PRO A 253 36.15 2.70 -10.45
N GLU A 254 35.48 1.73 -11.07
CA GLU A 254 34.53 1.97 -12.18
C GLU A 254 33.06 1.99 -11.73
N HIS A 255 32.77 2.16 -10.42
CA HIS A 255 31.43 1.98 -9.83
C HIS A 255 30.33 2.66 -10.66
N ARG A 256 30.49 3.97 -10.95
CA ARG A 256 29.47 4.73 -11.70
C ARG A 256 29.20 4.14 -13.08
N LYS A 257 30.25 3.75 -13.80
CA LYS A 257 30.14 3.19 -15.16
C LYS A 257 29.47 1.81 -15.15
N ILE A 258 29.71 1.00 -14.11
CA ILE A 258 29.04 -0.29 -13.94
C ILE A 258 27.58 -0.06 -13.56
N TRP A 259 27.31 0.85 -12.64
CA TRP A 259 25.96 1.23 -12.21
C TRP A 259 25.10 1.72 -13.38
N ASP A 260 25.63 2.63 -14.21
CA ASP A 260 24.92 3.15 -15.38
C ASP A 260 24.57 2.01 -16.37
N LYS A 261 25.48 1.04 -16.58
CA LYS A 261 25.20 -0.15 -17.41
C LYS A 261 24.12 -1.05 -16.82
N LEU A 262 24.09 -1.21 -15.50
CA LEU A 262 23.07 -2.02 -14.82
C LEU A 262 21.69 -1.35 -14.92
N ILE A 263 21.62 -0.03 -14.78
CA ILE A 263 20.37 0.74 -15.04
C ILE A 263 19.92 0.52 -16.48
N GLU A 264 20.81 0.68 -17.47
CA GLU A 264 20.47 0.46 -18.88
C GLU A 264 19.97 -0.97 -19.12
N GLU A 265 20.63 -1.96 -18.52
CA GLU A 265 20.20 -3.35 -18.64
C GLU A 265 18.83 -3.59 -17.99
N GLU A 266 18.59 -3.05 -16.79
CA GLU A 266 17.28 -3.16 -16.14
C GLU A 266 16.17 -2.56 -17.00
N GLN A 267 16.40 -1.35 -17.55
CA GLN A 267 15.45 -0.70 -18.45
C GLN A 267 15.18 -1.53 -19.71
N ARG A 268 16.20 -2.21 -20.26
CA ARG A 268 16.02 -3.15 -21.37
C ARG A 268 15.17 -4.36 -20.99
N GLN A 269 15.37 -4.92 -19.81
CA GLN A 269 14.58 -6.06 -19.33
C GLN A 269 13.11 -5.66 -19.09
N ILE A 270 12.88 -4.50 -18.47
CA ILE A 270 11.53 -3.93 -18.27
C ILE A 270 10.84 -3.68 -19.62
N ALA A 271 11.54 -3.07 -20.59
CA ALA A 271 10.96 -2.78 -21.90
C ALA A 271 10.53 -4.05 -22.66
N ARG A 272 11.31 -5.13 -22.57
CA ARG A 272 10.96 -6.44 -23.17
C ARG A 272 9.73 -7.09 -22.53
N TRP A 273 9.42 -6.74 -21.29
CA TRP A 273 8.27 -7.28 -20.57
C TRP A 273 6.94 -6.67 -21.03
N MET A 274 7.01 -5.37 -21.36
CA MET A 274 5.87 -4.53 -21.72
C MET A 274 5.48 -4.66 -23.20
N THR A 275 6.34 -5.27 -24.04
CA THR A 275 6.07 -5.64 -25.45
C THR A 275 5.49 -7.04 -25.55
#